data_AF-A0A6I4WA87-F1
#
_entry.id   AF-A0A6I4WA87-F1
#
_cell.length_a   1.000
_cell.length_b   1.000
_cell.length_c   1.000
_cell.angle_alpha   90.00
_cell.angle_beta   90.00
_cell.angle_gamma   90.00
#
_symmetry.space_group_name_H-M   'P 1'
#
loop_
_entity.id
_entity.type
_entity.pdbx_description
1 polymer ?
#
loop_
_entity_poly.entity_id
_entity_poly.type
_entity_poly.pdbx_seq_one_letter_code
_entity_poly.pdbx_strand_id
1 'polypeptide(L)'
;MLRARDAGRRPVMLAIAGDSAAGKTTLTKGLVECLGEDRMTAVCVDDYHRYDRKERVGKPFTALHPDCNHIDIMEQHLQLLSMGEPILKPVYDHATGELVRPELVTPKDFVIVEGLLPLHTRLARACFDITVYLDPPEPLRHSWKQQRDCGKRGYTPEQVQAELDRREPESAAYIRPQRRWADIVVRFAPVAGRVDPPGTPLSAELLLRPTIDHPDLAGVLAEAGPAGAETAMHLSLHRDDDGRPVDALHVHGYVQPNESEIVKKAIWERVGQRTGDGRLDPDALGRFGEGTSDPLAITQLLLLYHLLDADHRQAA
;
A
#
# COMPACT_ATOMS: atom_id res chain seq x y z
N MET A 1 -0.18 29.45 5.75
CA MET A 1 0.34 29.94 4.45
C MET A 1 0.73 28.71 3.66
N LEU A 2 -0.10 28.27 2.71
CA LEU A 2 0.30 27.20 1.79
C LEU A 2 1.47 27.73 0.95
N ARG A 3 2.62 27.05 0.97
CA ARG A 3 3.70 27.35 0.02
C ARG A 3 3.11 27.15 -1.38
N ALA A 4 3.10 28.20 -2.19
CA ALA A 4 2.81 28.06 -3.61
C ALA A 4 3.87 27.14 -4.21
N ARG A 5 3.44 26.03 -4.80
CA ARG A 5 4.28 25.07 -5.51
C ARG A 5 5.14 25.82 -6.53
N ASP A 6 6.40 25.42 -6.69
CA ASP A 6 7.20 25.85 -7.85
C ASP A 6 6.41 25.49 -9.11
N ALA A 7 6.00 26.52 -9.84
CA ALA A 7 5.10 26.38 -10.98
C ALA A 7 5.75 25.46 -12.03
N GLY A 8 5.32 24.20 -12.09
CA GLY A 8 5.75 23.23 -13.10
C GLY A 8 5.95 21.78 -12.64
N ARG A 9 6.18 21.49 -11.34
CA ARG A 9 6.60 20.13 -10.92
C ARG A 9 5.44 19.22 -10.57
N ARG A 10 5.04 18.24 -11.40
CA ARG A 10 3.87 17.36 -11.15
C ARG A 10 3.95 16.60 -9.80
N PRO A 11 2.81 16.21 -9.19
CA PRO A 11 2.84 15.34 -8.02
C PRO A 11 3.44 13.97 -8.34
N VAL A 12 4.12 13.37 -7.37
CA VAL A 12 4.50 11.95 -7.43
C VAL A 12 3.31 11.10 -7.02
N MET A 13 2.91 10.18 -7.89
CA MET A 13 1.71 9.36 -7.75
C MET A 13 2.09 7.92 -7.35
N LEU A 14 1.63 7.47 -6.18
CA LEU A 14 1.80 6.10 -5.68
C LEU A 14 0.46 5.38 -5.59
N ALA A 15 0.33 4.23 -6.26
CA ALA A 15 -0.82 3.34 -6.11
C ALA A 15 -0.54 2.24 -5.08
N ILE A 16 -1.52 1.94 -4.22
CA ILE A 16 -1.54 0.77 -3.34
C ILE A 16 -2.81 -0.02 -3.62
N ALA A 17 -2.70 -1.07 -4.43
CA ALA A 17 -3.78 -1.99 -4.77
C ALA A 17 -3.84 -3.17 -3.79
N GLY A 18 -5.00 -3.80 -3.68
CA GLY A 18 -5.18 -5.04 -2.93
C GLY A 18 -6.61 -5.21 -2.46
N ASP A 19 -6.97 -6.42 -2.03
CA ASP A 19 -8.33 -6.71 -1.59
C ASP A 19 -8.67 -6.01 -0.24
N SER A 20 -9.94 -6.03 0.14
CA SER A 20 -10.38 -5.57 1.44
C SER A 20 -9.64 -6.31 2.56
N ALA A 21 -9.25 -5.56 3.58
CA ALA A 21 -8.47 -6.04 4.72
C ALA A 21 -7.06 -6.53 4.36
N ALA A 22 -6.49 -6.12 3.21
CA ALA A 22 -5.12 -6.47 2.86
C ALA A 22 -4.03 -5.70 3.62
N GLY A 23 -4.38 -4.65 4.37
CA GLY A 23 -3.44 -3.79 5.12
C GLY A 23 -3.11 -2.44 4.47
N LYS A 24 -3.78 -2.08 3.37
CA LYS A 24 -3.50 -0.88 2.56
C LYS A 24 -3.57 0.44 3.35
N THR A 25 -4.65 0.64 4.11
CA THR A 25 -4.83 1.82 4.96
C THR A 25 -3.75 1.92 6.05
N THR A 26 -3.31 0.79 6.62
CA THR A 26 -2.21 0.76 7.59
C THR A 26 -0.89 1.20 6.94
N LEU A 27 -0.59 0.66 5.75
CA LEU A 27 0.60 1.03 5.00
C LEU A 27 0.61 2.53 4.64
N THR A 28 -0.53 3.02 4.12
CA THR A 28 -0.74 4.42 3.72
C THR A 28 -0.58 5.37 4.90
N LYS A 29 -1.19 5.04 6.05
CA LYS A 29 -1.19 5.92 7.23
C LYS A 29 0.22 6.26 7.72
N GLY A 30 1.12 5.28 7.81
CA GLY A 30 2.49 5.55 8.25
C GLY A 30 3.28 6.44 7.27
N LEU A 31 3.03 6.33 5.96
CA LEU A 31 3.64 7.20 4.96
C LEU A 31 3.14 8.65 5.08
N VAL A 32 1.82 8.84 5.27
CA VAL A 32 1.21 10.16 5.46
C VAL A 32 1.73 10.83 6.73
N GLU A 33 1.78 10.09 7.85
CA GLU A 33 2.29 10.61 9.12
C GLU A 33 3.80 10.96 9.02
N CYS A 34 4.59 10.13 8.34
CA CYS A 34 6.03 10.36 8.18
C CYS A 34 6.35 11.58 7.30
N LEU A 35 5.66 11.75 6.17
CA LEU A 35 5.85 12.88 5.25
C LEU A 35 5.21 14.17 5.74
N GLY A 36 4.21 14.06 6.62
CA GLY A 36 3.37 15.13 7.10
C GLY A 36 2.18 15.38 6.18
N GLU A 37 1.03 15.67 6.80
CA GLU A 37 -0.22 15.91 6.08
C GLU A 37 -0.08 17.05 5.07
N ASP A 38 0.76 18.06 5.31
CA ASP A 38 0.95 19.19 4.39
C ASP A 38 1.58 18.81 3.03
N ARG A 39 2.28 17.68 2.94
CA ARG A 39 2.99 17.24 1.74
C ARG A 39 2.31 16.09 1.01
N MET A 40 1.40 15.38 1.68
CA MET A 40 0.78 14.18 1.13
C MET A 40 -0.75 14.27 1.08
N THR A 41 -1.30 13.90 -0.07
CA THR A 41 -2.74 13.71 -0.29
C THR A 41 -3.02 12.21 -0.39
N ALA A 42 -3.94 11.69 0.43
CA ALA A 42 -4.40 10.30 0.34
C ALA A 42 -5.79 10.24 -0.31
N VAL A 43 -5.98 9.33 -1.25
CA VAL A 43 -7.23 9.12 -1.99
C VAL A 43 -7.61 7.65 -1.94
N CYS A 44 -8.82 7.35 -1.47
CA CYS A 44 -9.38 6.00 -1.51
C CYS A 44 -10.22 5.83 -2.79
N VAL A 45 -9.89 4.86 -3.65
CA VAL A 45 -10.70 4.61 -4.86
C VAL A 45 -11.99 3.84 -4.57
N ASP A 46 -12.17 3.32 -3.36
CA ASP A 46 -13.44 2.74 -2.93
C ASP A 46 -14.53 3.83 -2.79
N ASP A 47 -14.15 5.11 -2.73
CA ASP A 47 -15.08 6.25 -2.77
C ASP A 47 -15.87 6.34 -4.09
N TYR A 48 -15.38 5.68 -5.16
CA TYR A 48 -16.01 5.69 -6.48
C TYR A 48 -17.05 4.57 -6.65
N HIS A 49 -17.49 3.94 -5.56
CA HIS A 49 -18.65 3.05 -5.62
C HIS A 49 -19.86 3.77 -6.23
N ARG A 50 -20.51 3.12 -7.20
CA ARG A 50 -21.73 3.63 -7.85
C ARG A 50 -22.99 3.45 -6.99
N TYR A 51 -22.95 2.46 -6.10
CA TYR A 51 -24.08 2.06 -5.28
C TYR A 51 -23.64 1.98 -3.82
N ASP A 52 -24.49 2.49 -2.94
CA ASP A 52 -24.30 2.28 -1.51
C ASP A 52 -24.54 0.80 -1.11
N ARG A 53 -24.35 0.47 0.17
CA ARG A 53 -24.50 -0.90 0.66
C ARG A 53 -25.94 -1.44 0.50
N LYS A 54 -26.96 -0.58 0.64
CA LYS A 54 -28.38 -0.95 0.53
C LYS A 54 -28.78 -1.11 -0.95
N GLU A 55 -28.37 -0.19 -1.81
CA GLU A 55 -28.64 -0.20 -3.25
C GLU A 55 -27.99 -1.38 -3.98
N ARG A 56 -26.88 -1.87 -3.45
CA ARG A 56 -26.16 -3.04 -4.00
C ARG A 56 -26.82 -4.37 -3.66
N VAL A 57 -27.78 -4.41 -2.73
CA VAL A 57 -28.54 -5.63 -2.42
C VAL A 57 -29.33 -6.07 -3.66
N GLY A 58 -29.23 -7.36 -4.02
CA GLY A 58 -29.91 -7.92 -5.19
C GLY A 58 -29.24 -7.62 -6.55
N LYS A 59 -28.15 -6.83 -6.59
CA LYS A 59 -27.35 -6.68 -7.81
C LYS A 59 -26.58 -7.98 -8.12
N PRO A 60 -26.32 -8.29 -9.41
CA PRO A 60 -25.61 -9.50 -9.82
C PRO A 60 -24.10 -9.44 -9.52
N PHE A 61 -23.62 -8.36 -8.91
CA PHE A 61 -22.21 -8.12 -8.63
C PHE A 61 -21.95 -7.63 -7.20
N THR A 62 -20.71 -7.67 -6.74
CA THR A 62 -20.24 -7.08 -5.48
C THR A 62 -19.56 -5.73 -5.70
N ALA A 63 -18.97 -5.14 -4.65
CA ALA A 63 -18.17 -3.91 -4.79
C ALA A 63 -16.86 -4.12 -5.56
N LEU A 64 -16.43 -5.37 -5.74
CA LEU A 64 -15.20 -5.71 -6.45
C LEU A 64 -15.37 -5.62 -7.98
N HIS A 65 -16.60 -5.74 -8.48
CA HIS A 65 -16.89 -5.67 -9.90
C HIS A 65 -16.71 -4.24 -10.45
N PRO A 66 -16.08 -4.06 -11.62
CA PRO A 66 -15.94 -2.75 -12.27
C PRO A 66 -17.26 -2.00 -12.46
N ASP A 67 -18.33 -2.68 -12.90
CA ASP A 67 -19.69 -2.08 -13.04
C ASP A 67 -20.33 -1.55 -11.75
N CYS A 68 -19.80 -1.94 -10.58
CA CYS A 68 -20.21 -1.38 -9.29
C CYS A 68 -19.47 -0.07 -8.95
N ASN A 69 -18.57 0.39 -9.82
CA ASN A 69 -17.69 1.52 -9.60
C ASN A 69 -17.76 2.49 -10.80
N HIS A 70 -17.61 3.78 -10.52
CA HIS A 70 -17.43 4.81 -11.55
C HIS A 70 -15.98 4.84 -12.05
N ILE A 71 -15.59 3.80 -12.78
CA ILE A 71 -14.21 3.62 -13.29
C ILE A 71 -13.79 4.78 -14.20
N ASP A 72 -14.71 5.27 -15.03
CA ASP A 72 -14.52 6.41 -15.91
C ASP A 72 -14.22 7.71 -15.14
N ILE A 73 -14.99 8.00 -14.09
CA ILE A 73 -14.77 9.18 -13.23
C ILE A 73 -13.47 9.02 -12.45
N MET A 74 -13.19 7.81 -11.95
CA MET A 74 -11.93 7.49 -11.27
C MET A 74 -10.74 7.77 -12.19
N GLU A 75 -10.74 7.28 -13.43
CA GLU A 75 -9.67 7.53 -14.41
C GLU A 75 -9.46 9.02 -14.67
N GLN A 76 -10.55 9.76 -14.90
CA GLN A 76 -10.49 11.21 -15.10
C GLN A 76 -9.86 11.91 -13.89
N HIS A 77 -10.25 11.55 -12.68
CA HIS A 77 -9.72 12.14 -11.45
C HIS A 77 -8.25 11.78 -11.22
N LEU A 78 -7.83 10.55 -11.52
CA LEU A 78 -6.42 10.16 -11.45
C LEU A 78 -5.55 10.95 -12.43
N GLN A 79 -6.05 11.20 -13.65
CA GLN A 79 -5.38 12.05 -14.62
C GLN A 79 -5.24 13.50 -14.09
N LEU A 80 -6.33 14.10 -13.60
CA LEU A 80 -6.31 15.45 -13.02
C LEU A 80 -5.30 15.55 -11.88
N LEU A 81 -5.34 14.63 -10.92
CA LEU A 81 -4.40 14.59 -9.81
C LEU A 81 -2.94 14.46 -10.29
N SER A 82 -2.67 13.62 -11.29
CA SER A 82 -1.32 13.45 -11.86
C SER A 82 -0.79 14.71 -12.56
N MET A 83 -1.68 15.59 -13.04
CA MET A 83 -1.34 16.89 -13.61
C MET A 83 -1.23 17.98 -12.51
N GLY A 84 -1.59 17.66 -11.27
CA GLY A 84 -1.61 18.58 -10.16
C GLY A 84 -2.88 19.45 -10.09
N GLU A 85 -3.96 19.01 -10.72
CA GLU A 85 -5.26 19.67 -10.72
C GLU A 85 -6.17 19.12 -9.61
N PRO A 86 -6.99 19.97 -8.95
CA PRO A 86 -7.91 19.52 -7.92
C PRO A 86 -9.11 18.76 -8.52
N ILE A 87 -9.72 17.91 -7.69
CA ILE A 87 -10.90 17.12 -8.05
C ILE A 87 -12.02 17.30 -7.01
N LEU A 88 -13.27 17.18 -7.44
CA LEU A 88 -14.41 17.03 -6.53
C LEU A 88 -14.69 15.54 -6.35
N LYS A 89 -14.05 14.93 -5.35
CA LYS A 89 -14.05 13.48 -5.14
C LYS A 89 -15.35 13.03 -4.45
N PRO A 90 -16.01 11.94 -4.89
CA PRO A 90 -17.06 11.31 -4.09
C PRO A 90 -16.51 10.81 -2.74
N VAL A 91 -17.40 10.45 -1.82
CA VAL A 91 -17.01 9.91 -0.51
C VAL A 91 -17.95 8.76 -0.16
N TYR A 92 -17.37 7.62 0.17
CA TYR A 92 -18.08 6.44 0.66
C TYR A 92 -17.75 6.21 2.15
N ASP A 93 -18.75 6.35 3.02
CA ASP A 93 -18.56 6.09 4.44
C ASP A 93 -18.61 4.58 4.70
N HIS A 94 -17.48 3.97 5.07
CA HIS A 94 -17.41 2.55 5.34
C HIS A 94 -18.13 2.10 6.62
N ALA A 95 -18.35 3.00 7.59
CA ALA A 95 -19.06 2.71 8.83
C ALA A 95 -20.56 2.58 8.55
N THR A 96 -21.16 3.59 7.92
CA THR A 96 -22.59 3.59 7.58
C THR A 96 -22.90 2.75 6.33
N GLY A 97 -21.93 2.66 5.40
CA GLY A 97 -22.10 2.03 4.10
C GLY A 97 -22.84 2.91 3.10
N GLU A 98 -22.79 4.23 3.27
CA GLU A 98 -23.56 5.22 2.50
C GLU A 98 -22.65 6.14 1.68
N LEU A 99 -23.15 6.59 0.53
CA LEU A 99 -22.50 7.65 -0.25
C LEU A 99 -22.88 9.01 0.35
N VAL A 100 -21.87 9.83 0.66
CA VAL A 100 -22.07 11.13 1.31
C VAL A 100 -21.61 12.27 0.40
N ARG A 101 -21.67 13.51 0.90
CA ARG A 101 -21.32 14.69 0.11
C ARG A 101 -19.87 14.59 -0.38
N PRO A 102 -19.60 14.98 -1.65
CA PRO A 102 -18.25 14.97 -2.19
C PRO A 102 -17.38 16.02 -1.52
N GLU A 103 -16.06 15.80 -1.57
CA GLU A 103 -15.06 16.68 -1.01
C GLU A 103 -14.09 17.20 -2.07
N LEU A 104 -13.65 18.45 -1.92
CA LEU A 104 -12.62 19.02 -2.78
C LEU A 104 -11.25 18.47 -2.34
N VAL A 105 -10.58 17.74 -3.23
CA VAL A 105 -9.24 17.22 -2.99
C VAL A 105 -8.25 18.00 -3.87
N THR A 106 -7.25 18.60 -3.24
CA THR A 106 -6.14 19.25 -3.93
C THR A 106 -4.90 18.37 -3.82
N PRO A 107 -4.22 18.02 -4.94
CA PRO A 107 -2.99 17.24 -4.88
C PRO A 107 -1.86 18.06 -4.26
N LYS A 108 -1.06 17.42 -3.40
CA LYS A 108 0.16 17.95 -2.78
C LYS A 108 1.39 17.40 -3.51
N ASP A 109 2.58 17.49 -2.91
CA ASP A 109 3.82 16.94 -3.47
C ASP A 109 3.67 15.45 -3.82
N PHE A 110 3.04 14.70 -2.92
CA PHE A 110 2.81 13.27 -3.05
C PHE A 110 1.32 12.96 -3.02
N VAL A 111 0.87 12.05 -3.88
CA VAL A 111 -0.50 11.53 -3.87
C VAL A 111 -0.44 10.01 -3.73
N ILE A 112 -0.99 9.48 -2.63
CA ILE A 112 -1.25 8.05 -2.49
C ILE A 112 -2.68 7.76 -2.91
N VAL A 113 -2.84 6.78 -3.79
CA VAL A 113 -4.12 6.26 -4.21
C VAL A 113 -4.22 4.81 -3.76
N GLU A 114 -5.09 4.52 -2.81
CA GLU A 114 -5.31 3.16 -2.29
C GLU A 114 -6.72 2.65 -2.59
N GLY A 115 -6.90 1.34 -2.72
CA GLY A 115 -8.24 0.75 -2.83
C GLY A 115 -8.27 -0.55 -3.62
N LEU A 116 -9.48 -0.93 -4.03
CA LEU A 116 -9.75 -2.20 -4.71
C LEU A 116 -9.29 -2.22 -6.17
N LEU A 117 -9.47 -1.12 -6.91
CA LEU A 117 -9.31 -1.09 -8.37
C LEU A 117 -8.32 -0.03 -8.93
N PRO A 118 -7.32 0.49 -8.19
CA PRO A 118 -6.51 1.60 -8.71
C PRO A 118 -5.66 1.19 -9.93
N LEU A 119 -5.34 -0.10 -10.11
CA LEU A 119 -4.55 -0.61 -11.23
C LEU A 119 -5.38 -1.36 -12.28
N HIS A 120 -6.72 -1.29 -12.19
CA HIS A 120 -7.62 -2.10 -13.00
C HIS A 120 -7.47 -1.81 -14.50
N THR A 121 -7.48 -0.53 -14.89
CA THR A 121 -7.43 -0.13 -16.29
C THR A 121 -6.05 0.39 -16.71
N ARG A 122 -5.77 0.36 -18.02
CA ARG A 122 -4.51 0.87 -18.55
C ARG A 122 -4.35 2.38 -18.32
N LEU A 123 -5.45 3.13 -18.42
CA LEU A 123 -5.45 4.58 -18.22
C LEU A 123 -5.13 4.95 -16.78
N ALA A 124 -5.75 4.28 -15.80
CA ALA A 124 -5.44 4.49 -14.39
C ALA A 124 -3.97 4.17 -14.10
N ARG A 125 -3.46 3.03 -14.59
CA ARG A 125 -2.06 2.63 -14.41
C ARG A 125 -1.05 3.64 -14.94
N ALA A 126 -1.34 4.27 -16.07
CA ALA A 126 -0.45 5.26 -16.68
C ALA A 126 -0.29 6.55 -15.85
N CYS A 127 -1.12 6.75 -14.82
CA CYS A 127 -1.06 7.93 -13.95
C CYS A 127 -0.06 7.78 -12.79
N PHE A 128 0.46 6.57 -12.52
CA PHE A 128 1.29 6.29 -11.35
C PHE A 128 2.78 6.25 -11.69
N ASP A 129 3.61 6.81 -10.81
CA ASP A 129 5.06 6.69 -10.85
C ASP A 129 5.54 5.40 -10.16
N ILE A 130 4.79 4.96 -9.13
CA ILE A 130 5.07 3.76 -8.34
C ILE A 130 3.77 3.00 -8.12
N THR A 131 3.79 1.68 -8.32
CA THR A 131 2.62 0.82 -8.12
C THR A 131 2.93 -0.32 -7.17
N VAL A 132 2.10 -0.47 -6.14
CA VAL A 132 2.25 -1.48 -5.08
C VAL A 132 1.01 -2.36 -5.05
N TYR A 133 1.19 -3.67 -4.84
CA TYR A 133 0.10 -4.59 -4.59
C TYR A 133 0.32 -5.32 -3.26
N LEU A 134 -0.68 -5.28 -2.37
CA LEU A 134 -0.69 -6.06 -1.13
C LEU A 134 -1.27 -7.45 -1.36
N ASP A 135 -0.46 -8.47 -1.12
CA ASP A 135 -0.75 -9.88 -1.38
C ASP A 135 -0.66 -10.75 -0.11
N PRO A 136 -1.42 -10.44 0.96
CA PRO A 136 -1.42 -11.28 2.14
C PRO A 136 -2.06 -12.64 1.84
N PRO A 137 -1.64 -13.74 2.51
CA PRO A 137 -2.29 -15.03 2.38
C PRO A 137 -3.77 -14.96 2.72
N GLU A 138 -4.62 -15.62 1.93
CA GLU A 138 -6.08 -15.59 2.09
C GLU A 138 -6.56 -15.93 3.52
N PRO A 139 -6.05 -16.98 4.21
CA PRO A 139 -6.47 -17.26 5.58
C PRO A 139 -6.17 -16.11 6.55
N LEU A 140 -5.03 -15.43 6.38
CA LEU A 140 -4.64 -14.31 7.22
C LEU A 140 -5.54 -13.11 6.94
N ARG A 141 -5.75 -12.77 5.66
CA ARG A 141 -6.65 -11.70 5.22
C ARG A 141 -8.08 -11.92 5.72
N HIS A 142 -8.59 -13.14 5.66
CA HIS A 142 -9.91 -13.50 6.17
C HIS A 142 -10.01 -13.24 7.67
N SER A 143 -9.00 -13.65 8.45
CA SER A 143 -8.97 -13.41 9.89
C SER A 143 -8.94 -11.92 10.23
N TRP A 144 -8.16 -11.10 9.51
CA TRP A 144 -8.15 -9.65 9.67
C TRP A 144 -9.50 -9.01 9.30
N LYS A 145 -10.14 -9.47 8.22
CA LYS A 145 -11.46 -8.98 7.83
C LYS A 145 -12.49 -9.29 8.90
N GLN A 146 -12.51 -10.51 9.43
CA GLN A 146 -13.42 -10.92 10.49
C GLN A 146 -13.20 -10.10 11.76
N GLN A 147 -11.96 -9.97 12.24
CA GLN A 147 -11.64 -9.16 13.43
C GLN A 147 -12.09 -7.71 13.26
N ARG A 148 -11.80 -7.09 12.11
CA ARG A 148 -12.17 -5.71 11.83
C ARG A 148 -13.67 -5.52 11.69
N ASP A 149 -14.34 -6.33 10.87
CA ASP A 149 -15.74 -6.12 10.52
C ASP A 149 -16.67 -6.52 11.68
N CYS A 150 -16.34 -7.56 12.45
CA CYS A 150 -17.06 -7.88 13.68
C CYS A 150 -16.80 -6.84 14.79
N GLY A 151 -15.53 -6.44 14.98
CA GLY A 151 -15.15 -5.54 16.07
C GLY A 151 -15.52 -4.07 15.85
N LYS A 152 -15.47 -3.58 14.61
CA LYS A 152 -15.66 -2.14 14.29
C LYS A 152 -16.93 -1.83 13.51
N ARG A 153 -17.53 -2.81 12.84
CA ARG A 153 -18.66 -2.59 11.91
C ARG A 153 -19.93 -3.36 12.30
N GLY A 154 -19.90 -4.11 13.39
CA GLY A 154 -21.08 -4.80 13.95
C GLY A 154 -21.56 -6.02 13.16
N TYR A 155 -20.73 -6.58 12.27
CA TYR A 155 -21.06 -7.80 11.55
C TYR A 155 -20.93 -9.04 12.42
N THR A 156 -21.70 -10.10 12.12
CA THR A 156 -21.45 -11.43 12.71
C THR A 156 -20.40 -12.19 11.89
N PRO A 157 -19.69 -13.16 12.50
CA PRO A 157 -18.76 -14.05 11.79
C PRO A 157 -19.36 -14.68 10.53
N GLU A 158 -20.62 -15.12 10.58
CA GLU A 158 -21.33 -15.77 9.48
C GLU A 158 -21.61 -14.79 8.34
N GLN A 159 -21.96 -13.54 8.66
CA GLN A 159 -22.14 -12.50 7.65
C GLN A 159 -20.84 -12.17 6.94
N VAL A 160 -19.71 -12.12 7.68
CA VAL A 160 -18.39 -11.89 7.08
C VAL A 160 -18.02 -13.05 6.16
N GLN A 161 -18.24 -14.29 6.59
CA GLN A 161 -17.94 -15.47 5.77
C GLN A 161 -18.78 -15.50 4.49
N ALA A 162 -20.10 -15.28 4.59
CA ALA A 162 -20.97 -15.23 3.43
C ALA A 162 -20.57 -14.11 2.45
N GLU A 163 -20.09 -12.97 2.95
CA GLU A 163 -19.58 -11.90 2.10
C GLU A 163 -18.27 -12.28 1.41
N LEU A 164 -17.35 -12.95 2.12
CA LEU A 164 -16.11 -13.47 1.55
C LEU A 164 -16.39 -14.45 0.41
N ASP A 165 -17.25 -15.44 0.65
CA ASP A 165 -17.62 -16.46 -0.35
C ASP A 165 -18.25 -15.82 -1.59
N ARG A 166 -19.15 -14.84 -1.38
CA ARG A 166 -19.79 -14.11 -2.49
C ARG A 166 -18.79 -13.28 -3.30
N ARG A 167 -17.76 -12.72 -2.65
CA ARG A 167 -16.76 -11.84 -3.30
C ARG A 167 -15.66 -12.60 -4.02
N GLU A 168 -15.39 -13.85 -3.62
CA GLU A 168 -14.25 -14.62 -4.10
C GLU A 168 -14.15 -14.72 -5.65
N PRO A 169 -15.23 -15.03 -6.39
CA PRO A 169 -15.16 -15.06 -7.86
C PRO A 169 -14.76 -13.72 -8.47
N GLU A 170 -15.23 -12.61 -7.91
CA GLU A 170 -14.88 -11.26 -8.38
C GLU A 170 -13.48 -10.83 -7.93
N SER A 171 -13.03 -11.26 -6.75
CA SER A 171 -11.65 -11.03 -6.31
C SER A 171 -10.67 -11.72 -7.27
N ALA A 172 -10.96 -12.97 -7.65
CA ALA A 172 -10.23 -13.72 -8.67
C ALA A 172 -10.20 -13.01 -10.03
N ALA A 173 -11.33 -12.44 -10.44
CA ALA A 173 -11.51 -11.86 -11.77
C ALA A 173 -10.99 -10.42 -11.90
N TYR A 174 -11.05 -9.61 -10.84
CA TYR A 174 -10.84 -8.15 -10.93
C TYR A 174 -9.80 -7.60 -9.96
N ILE A 175 -9.60 -8.22 -8.80
CA ILE A 175 -8.66 -7.74 -7.79
C ILE A 175 -7.28 -8.37 -7.99
N ARG A 176 -7.17 -9.70 -7.83
CA ARG A 176 -5.89 -10.44 -7.95
C ARG A 176 -5.15 -10.22 -9.28
N PRO A 177 -5.84 -10.08 -10.43
CA PRO A 177 -5.16 -9.79 -11.70
C PRO A 177 -4.36 -8.49 -11.72
N GLN A 178 -4.64 -7.53 -10.83
CA GLN A 178 -3.90 -6.28 -10.73
C GLN A 178 -2.46 -6.46 -10.23
N ARG A 179 -2.17 -7.55 -9.51
CA ARG A 179 -0.84 -7.90 -9.00
C ARG A 179 0.24 -7.87 -10.10
N ARG A 180 -0.10 -8.30 -11.33
CA ARG A 180 0.84 -8.36 -12.47
C ARG A 180 1.36 -6.98 -12.92
N TRP A 181 0.68 -5.92 -12.52
CA TRP A 181 0.98 -4.54 -12.91
C TRP A 181 1.72 -3.75 -11.84
N ALA A 182 1.90 -4.31 -10.64
CA ALA A 182 2.65 -3.67 -9.58
C ALA A 182 4.16 -3.68 -9.86
N ASP A 183 4.86 -2.65 -9.44
CA ASP A 183 6.32 -2.60 -9.37
C ASP A 183 6.82 -3.33 -8.13
N ILE A 184 6.05 -3.25 -7.04
CA ILE A 184 6.37 -3.89 -5.77
C ILE A 184 5.17 -4.72 -5.31
N VAL A 185 5.40 -6.01 -5.06
CA VAL A 185 4.39 -6.86 -4.40
C VAL A 185 4.82 -7.05 -2.95
N VAL A 186 3.96 -6.71 -2.00
CA VAL A 186 4.24 -6.83 -0.57
C VAL A 186 3.33 -7.88 0.06
N ARG A 187 3.95 -8.82 0.75
CA ARG A 187 3.27 -9.89 1.47
C ARG A 187 3.70 -9.90 2.94
N PHE A 188 2.76 -9.58 3.83
CA PHE A 188 2.94 -9.80 5.26
C PHE A 188 2.43 -11.19 5.64
N ALA A 189 3.30 -12.05 6.15
CA ALA A 189 2.95 -13.44 6.46
C ALA A 189 3.94 -14.06 7.47
N PRO A 190 3.55 -15.17 8.13
CA PRO A 190 4.52 -16.07 8.74
C PRO A 190 5.48 -16.62 7.68
N VAL A 191 6.69 -17.00 8.10
CA VAL A 191 7.69 -17.58 7.19
C VAL A 191 7.20 -18.96 6.72
N ALA A 192 7.15 -19.16 5.39
CA ALA A 192 6.68 -20.42 4.82
C ALA A 192 7.54 -21.61 5.30
N GLY A 193 6.88 -22.69 5.73
CA GLY A 193 7.54 -23.90 6.24
C GLY A 193 8.10 -23.80 7.66
N ARG A 194 8.04 -22.61 8.29
CA ARG A 194 8.39 -22.43 9.71
C ARG A 194 7.16 -22.58 10.58
N VAL A 195 7.30 -23.26 11.72
CA VAL A 195 6.24 -23.38 12.72
C VAL A 195 6.49 -22.32 13.79
N ASP A 196 5.64 -21.29 13.79
CA ASP A 196 5.78 -20.14 14.69
C ASP A 196 4.90 -20.31 15.93
N PRO A 197 5.44 -20.05 17.14
CA PRO A 197 4.62 -19.92 18.33
C PRO A 197 3.50 -18.87 18.15
N PRO A 198 2.36 -19.02 18.85
CA PRO A 198 1.34 -17.99 18.89
C PRO A 198 1.93 -16.65 19.35
N GLY A 199 1.64 -15.58 18.62
CA GLY A 199 2.12 -14.23 18.93
C GLY A 199 3.46 -13.86 18.28
N THR A 200 4.10 -14.76 17.53
CA THR A 200 5.25 -14.39 16.69
C THR A 200 4.85 -13.31 15.69
N PRO A 201 5.59 -12.18 15.59
CA PRO A 201 5.27 -11.15 14.62
C PRO A 201 5.42 -11.63 13.19
N LEU A 202 4.59 -11.09 12.29
CA LEU A 202 4.65 -11.40 10.87
C LEU A 202 5.94 -10.87 10.25
N SER A 203 6.48 -11.60 9.29
CA SER A 203 7.54 -11.12 8.41
C SER A 203 6.92 -10.42 7.18
N ALA A 204 7.75 -9.70 6.43
CA ALA A 204 7.37 -9.14 5.12
C ALA A 204 8.24 -9.77 4.03
N GLU A 205 7.63 -10.07 2.90
CA GLU A 205 8.30 -10.38 1.64
C GLU A 205 7.93 -9.28 0.65
N LEU A 206 8.93 -8.65 0.05
CA LEU A 206 8.77 -7.65 -0.99
C LEU A 206 9.39 -8.20 -2.28
N LEU A 207 8.56 -8.43 -3.30
CA LEU A 207 9.04 -8.72 -4.64
C LEU A 207 9.29 -7.38 -5.35
N LEU A 208 10.56 -7.08 -5.57
CA LEU A 208 11.06 -5.88 -6.21
C LEU A 208 11.26 -6.18 -7.70
N ARG A 209 10.35 -5.69 -8.55
CA ARG A 209 10.40 -5.94 -10.00
C ARG A 209 11.27 -4.90 -10.69
N PRO A 210 12.03 -5.26 -11.74
CA PRO A 210 12.91 -4.34 -12.47
C PRO A 210 12.14 -3.36 -13.38
N THR A 211 10.93 -2.97 -13.00
CA THR A 211 10.10 -1.96 -13.67
C THR A 211 10.37 -0.54 -13.17
N ILE A 212 10.98 -0.42 -11.97
CA ILE A 212 11.49 0.84 -11.40
C ILE A 212 12.88 0.62 -10.79
N ASP A 213 13.60 1.72 -10.53
CA ASP A 213 14.90 1.68 -9.85
C ASP A 213 14.69 1.46 -8.34
N HIS A 214 15.25 0.37 -7.82
CA HIS A 214 15.24 0.03 -6.40
C HIS A 214 16.49 0.54 -5.68
N PRO A 215 16.41 0.84 -4.37
CA PRO A 215 17.58 1.21 -3.59
C PRO A 215 18.65 0.12 -3.64
N ASP A 216 19.92 0.52 -3.73
CA ASP A 216 21.03 -0.41 -3.52
C ASP A 216 21.10 -0.86 -2.05
N LEU A 217 20.72 -2.11 -1.83
CA LEU A 217 20.67 -2.76 -0.52
C LEU A 217 21.95 -3.55 -0.20
N ALA A 218 22.95 -3.62 -1.08
CA ALA A 218 24.14 -4.43 -0.87
C ALA A 218 24.89 -4.05 0.44
N GLY A 219 25.04 -2.74 0.68
CA GLY A 219 25.63 -2.24 1.93
C GLY A 219 24.78 -2.54 3.16
N VAL A 220 23.45 -2.44 3.06
CA VAL A 220 22.52 -2.73 4.17
C VAL A 220 22.59 -4.21 4.57
N LEU A 221 22.69 -5.10 3.57
CA LEU A 221 22.80 -6.54 3.79
C LEU A 221 24.16 -6.95 4.36
N ALA A 222 25.24 -6.26 3.98
CA ALA A 222 26.57 -6.49 4.54
C ALA A 222 26.68 -6.07 6.01
N GLU A 223 25.96 -5.01 6.40
CA GLU A 223 25.89 -4.52 7.79
C GLU A 223 25.03 -5.43 8.69
N ALA A 224 24.15 -6.24 8.11
CA ALA A 224 23.28 -7.18 8.84
C ALA A 224 23.99 -8.48 9.31
N GLY A 225 25.30 -8.61 9.10
CA GLY A 225 26.12 -9.74 9.57
C GLY A 225 26.26 -10.90 8.57
N PRO A 226 27.11 -11.90 8.87
CA PRO A 226 27.40 -13.01 7.95
C PRO A 226 26.20 -13.94 7.76
N ALA A 227 26.12 -14.56 6.57
CA ALA A 227 25.11 -15.55 6.23
C ALA A 227 25.05 -16.68 7.29
N GLY A 228 23.92 -16.78 8.01
CA GLY A 228 23.70 -17.73 9.10
C GLY A 228 23.45 -17.09 10.48
N ALA A 229 23.65 -15.78 10.64
CA ALA A 229 23.11 -15.01 11.76
C ALA A 229 21.60 -14.75 11.55
N GLU A 230 20.85 -14.49 12.62
CA GLU A 230 19.45 -14.02 12.53
C GLU A 230 19.41 -12.56 12.00
N THR A 231 19.71 -12.40 10.72
CA THR A 231 19.74 -11.09 10.04
C THR A 231 18.33 -10.52 9.94
N ALA A 232 18.16 -9.20 10.13
CA ALA A 232 16.85 -8.56 10.00
C ALA A 232 16.25 -8.65 8.59
N MET A 233 17.08 -8.73 7.55
CA MET A 233 16.61 -8.90 6.17
C MET A 233 17.60 -9.69 5.31
N HIS A 234 17.10 -10.35 4.27
CA HIS A 234 17.92 -10.96 3.23
C HIS A 234 17.30 -10.80 1.84
N LEU A 235 18.14 -10.82 0.81
CA LEU A 235 17.74 -10.70 -0.59
C LEU A 235 18.03 -12.01 -1.33
N SER A 236 17.10 -12.45 -2.15
CA SER A 236 17.29 -13.61 -3.02
C SER A 236 16.74 -13.37 -4.42
N LEU A 237 17.29 -14.04 -5.41
CA LEU A 237 16.73 -14.04 -6.77
C LEU A 237 15.59 -15.04 -6.85
N HIS A 238 14.42 -14.57 -7.28
CA HIS A 238 13.22 -15.39 -7.41
C HIS A 238 12.60 -15.25 -8.81
N ARG A 239 11.71 -16.18 -9.15
CA ARG A 239 10.80 -16.05 -10.30
C ARG A 239 9.39 -15.91 -9.78
N ASP A 240 8.77 -14.77 -10.03
CA ASP A 240 7.39 -14.49 -9.63
C ASP A 240 6.40 -15.44 -10.36
N ASP A 241 5.12 -15.43 -9.95
CA ASP A 241 4.07 -16.31 -10.47
C ASP A 241 3.87 -16.22 -11.99
N ASP A 242 4.21 -15.07 -12.58
CA ASP A 242 4.16 -14.81 -14.02
C ASP A 242 5.49 -15.12 -14.75
N GLY A 243 6.45 -15.71 -14.04
CA GLY A 243 7.75 -16.15 -14.53
C GLY A 243 8.82 -15.05 -14.59
N ARG A 244 8.47 -13.79 -14.24
CA ARG A 244 9.41 -12.67 -14.27
C ARG A 244 10.49 -12.86 -13.20
N PRO A 245 11.77 -12.61 -13.54
CA PRO A 245 12.82 -12.54 -12.53
C PRO A 245 12.59 -11.31 -11.65
N VAL A 246 12.68 -11.51 -10.33
CA VAL A 246 12.50 -10.46 -9.33
C VAL A 246 13.51 -10.63 -8.21
N ASP A 247 13.86 -9.53 -7.57
CA ASP A 247 14.57 -9.57 -6.31
C ASP A 247 13.53 -9.74 -5.18
N ALA A 248 13.62 -10.83 -4.43
CA ALA A 248 12.78 -11.10 -3.27
C ALA A 248 13.50 -10.67 -2.00
N LEU A 249 13.07 -9.54 -1.44
CA LEU A 249 13.55 -9.03 -0.16
C LEU A 249 12.67 -9.58 0.96
N HIS A 250 13.26 -10.35 1.87
CA HIS A 250 12.59 -10.85 3.07
C HIS A 250 13.02 -10.02 4.27
N VAL A 251 12.05 -9.53 5.04
CA VAL A 251 12.25 -8.79 6.27
C VAL A 251 11.63 -9.57 7.42
N HIS A 252 12.46 -10.01 8.36
CA HIS A 252 12.08 -10.96 9.39
C HIS A 252 11.43 -10.24 10.59
N GLY A 253 10.23 -10.65 10.96
CA GLY A 253 9.50 -10.05 12.09
C GLY A 253 9.93 -10.51 13.49
N TYR A 254 10.85 -11.48 13.56
CA TYR A 254 11.20 -12.19 14.81
C TYR A 254 12.64 -11.94 15.26
N VAL A 255 13.35 -11.03 14.59
CA VAL A 255 14.73 -10.68 14.97
C VAL A 255 14.74 -9.77 16.18
N GLN A 256 15.91 -9.63 16.80
CA GLN A 256 16.10 -8.71 17.92
C GLN A 256 15.94 -7.25 17.44
N PRO A 257 15.33 -6.35 18.24
CA PRO A 257 15.01 -4.98 17.80
C PRO A 257 16.24 -4.18 17.30
N ASN A 258 17.40 -4.39 17.91
CA ASN A 258 18.67 -3.77 17.51
C ASN A 258 19.09 -4.13 16.07
N GLU A 259 18.82 -5.35 15.59
CA GLU A 259 19.08 -5.73 14.20
C GLU A 259 18.19 -4.97 13.22
N SER A 260 16.90 -4.84 13.55
CA SER A 260 15.95 -4.03 12.77
C SER A 260 16.37 -2.56 12.73
N GLU A 261 16.85 -2.00 13.84
CA GLU A 261 17.29 -0.60 13.90
C GLU A 261 18.49 -0.32 12.99
N ILE A 262 19.45 -1.25 12.89
CA ILE A 262 20.62 -1.12 11.98
C ILE A 262 20.12 -1.00 10.53
N VAL A 263 19.25 -1.91 10.11
CA VAL A 263 18.67 -1.89 8.76
C VAL A 263 17.85 -0.63 8.50
N LYS A 264 16.97 -0.24 9.43
CA LYS A 264 16.17 0.98 9.30
C LYS A 264 17.06 2.21 9.16
N LYS A 265 18.11 2.33 9.98
CA LYS A 265 19.05 3.44 9.91
C LYS A 265 19.81 3.48 8.58
N ALA A 266 20.30 2.33 8.11
CA ALA A 266 21.05 2.24 6.86
C ALA A 266 20.18 2.61 5.63
N ILE A 267 18.90 2.22 5.61
CA ILE A 267 17.96 2.65 4.56
C ILE A 267 17.65 4.15 4.74
N TRP A 268 17.43 4.61 5.98
CA TRP A 268 17.15 6.02 6.28
C TRP A 268 18.27 6.97 5.86
N GLU A 269 19.54 6.58 6.01
CA GLU A 269 20.67 7.41 5.55
C GLU A 269 20.64 7.62 4.03
N ARG A 270 20.18 6.62 3.27
CA ARG A 270 19.98 6.73 1.81
C ARG A 270 18.76 7.59 1.43
N VAL A 271 17.77 7.67 2.33
CA VAL A 271 16.59 8.56 2.24
C VAL A 271 16.98 10.01 2.58
N GLY A 272 17.71 10.23 3.67
CA GLY A 272 18.09 11.55 4.19
C GLY A 272 19.05 12.34 3.31
N GLN A 273 19.81 11.67 2.44
CA GLN A 273 20.61 12.33 1.41
C GLN A 273 19.75 13.02 0.32
N ARG A 274 18.45 12.71 0.25
CA ARG A 274 17.51 13.22 -0.78
C ARG A 274 16.51 14.25 -0.26
N THR A 275 16.48 14.54 1.04
CA THR A 275 15.49 15.45 1.64
C THR A 275 16.03 16.86 1.81
N GLY A 276 15.53 17.80 1.01
CA GLY A 276 15.56 19.22 1.34
C GLY A 276 14.51 19.54 2.41
N ASP A 277 14.90 20.33 3.41
CA ASP A 277 14.14 21.17 4.37
C ASP A 277 12.83 20.67 5.07
N GLY A 278 12.30 19.49 4.77
CA GLY A 278 11.12 18.90 5.44
C GLY A 278 11.50 18.06 6.66
N ARG A 279 10.89 18.36 7.83
CA ARG A 279 10.96 17.47 9.01
C ARG A 279 10.13 16.21 8.74
N LEU A 280 10.76 15.15 8.28
CA LEU A 280 10.15 13.82 8.27
C LEU A 280 10.07 13.27 9.70
N ASP A 281 9.03 12.49 10.01
CA ASP A 281 8.90 11.75 11.26
C ASP A 281 9.14 10.24 11.02
N PRO A 282 10.38 9.73 11.11
CA PRO A 282 10.65 8.30 10.94
C PRO A 282 9.97 7.43 11.99
N ASP A 283 9.65 7.96 13.18
CA ASP A 283 9.03 7.19 14.26
C ASP A 283 7.57 6.84 13.96
N ALA A 284 6.96 7.50 12.97
CA ALA A 284 5.63 7.16 12.46
C ALA A 284 5.59 5.82 11.72
N LEU A 285 6.73 5.37 11.19
CA LEU A 285 6.82 4.14 10.42
C LEU A 285 6.68 2.92 11.33
N GLY A 286 5.97 1.91 10.85
CA GLY A 286 5.72 0.64 11.56
C GLY A 286 4.55 0.66 12.54
N ARG A 287 3.93 1.82 12.81
CA ARG A 287 2.79 1.91 13.73
C ARG A 287 1.55 1.22 13.14
N PHE A 288 0.91 0.35 13.92
CA PHE A 288 -0.37 -0.26 13.55
C PHE A 288 -1.22 -0.55 14.80
N GLY A 289 -2.46 -0.08 14.83
CA GLY A 289 -3.28 -0.17 16.05
C GLY A 289 -2.60 0.53 17.23
N GLU A 290 -2.35 -0.21 18.31
CA GLU A 290 -1.60 0.24 19.50
C GLU A 290 -0.15 -0.26 19.53
N GLY A 291 0.31 -0.96 18.49
CA GLY A 291 1.63 -1.60 18.42
C GLY A 291 2.52 -1.08 17.30
N THR A 292 3.71 -1.67 17.21
CA THR A 292 4.70 -1.41 16.15
C THR A 292 5.17 -2.71 15.49
N SER A 293 5.54 -2.64 14.21
CA SER A 293 6.07 -3.77 13.43
C SER A 293 7.28 -3.31 12.62
N ASP A 294 8.43 -3.94 12.86
CA ASP A 294 9.65 -3.65 12.11
C ASP A 294 9.55 -4.00 10.61
N PRO A 295 8.99 -5.15 10.20
CA PRO A 295 8.77 -5.42 8.78
C PRO A 295 7.86 -4.40 8.11
N LEU A 296 6.82 -3.90 8.81
CA LEU A 296 5.99 -2.80 8.30
C LEU A 296 6.80 -1.50 8.20
N ALA A 297 7.60 -1.16 9.21
CA ALA A 297 8.43 0.04 9.19
C ALA A 297 9.42 0.03 8.02
N ILE A 298 10.13 -1.08 7.82
CA ILE A 298 11.09 -1.24 6.72
C ILE A 298 10.37 -1.20 5.37
N THR A 299 9.19 -1.83 5.25
CA THR A 299 8.36 -1.74 4.02
C THR A 299 8.00 -0.29 3.72
N GLN A 300 7.48 0.46 4.70
CA GLN A 300 7.11 1.86 4.50
C GLN A 300 8.33 2.72 4.20
N LEU A 301 9.47 2.43 4.81
CA LEU A 301 10.72 3.15 4.57
C LEU A 301 11.22 2.96 3.12
N LEU A 302 11.10 1.77 2.56
CA LEU A 302 11.42 1.50 1.15
C LEU A 302 10.45 2.23 0.20
N LEU A 303 9.15 2.27 0.52
CA LEU A 303 8.19 3.05 -0.27
C LEU A 303 8.46 4.55 -0.18
N LEU A 304 8.84 5.04 1.00
CA LEU A 304 9.26 6.43 1.21
C LEU A 304 10.49 6.77 0.37
N TYR A 305 11.48 5.87 0.29
CA TYR A 305 12.62 6.02 -0.61
C TYR A 305 12.16 6.22 -2.06
N HIS A 306 11.27 5.37 -2.56
CA HIS A 306 10.77 5.45 -3.93
C HIS A 306 10.03 6.75 -4.22
N LEU A 307 9.19 7.21 -3.28
CA LEU A 307 8.50 8.50 -3.38
C LEU A 307 9.50 9.65 -3.53
N LEU A 308 10.48 9.72 -2.62
CA LEU A 308 11.47 10.81 -2.61
C LEU A 308 12.43 10.74 -3.79
N ASP A 309 12.79 9.54 -4.26
CA ASP A 309 13.62 9.38 -5.43
C ASP A 309 12.89 9.81 -6.72
N ALA A 310 11.63 9.42 -6.89
CA ALA A 310 10.80 9.90 -8.00
C ALA A 310 10.67 11.43 -7.96
N ASP A 311 10.49 12.01 -6.78
CA ASP A 311 10.41 13.46 -6.57
C ASP A 311 11.71 14.18 -6.97
N HIS A 312 12.85 13.61 -6.58
CA HIS A 312 14.18 14.12 -6.92
C HIS A 312 14.44 14.04 -8.42
N ARG A 313 14.09 12.91 -9.07
CA ARG A 313 14.23 12.73 -10.53
C ARG A 313 13.34 13.70 -11.33
N GLN A 314 12.21 14.13 -10.78
CA GLN A 314 11.35 15.14 -11.41
C GLN A 314 11.88 16.58 -11.23
N ALA A 315 12.78 16.81 -10.27
CA ALA A 315 13.39 18.11 -10.02
C ALA A 315 14.74 18.32 -10.74
N ALA A 316 15.39 17.24 -11.16
CA ALA A 316 16.65 17.22 -11.90
C ALA A 316 16.42 17.42 -13.42
#